data_AF-A0AAW0XCQ1-F1
#
_entry.id   AF-A0AAW0XCQ1-F1
#
_cell.length_a   1.000
_cell.length_b   1.000
_cell.length_c   1.000
_cell.angle_alpha   90.00
_cell.angle_beta   90.00
_cell.angle_gamma   90.00
#
_symmetry.space_group_name_H-M   'P 1'
#
loop_
_entity.id
_entity.type
_entity.pdbx_description
1 polymer ?
#
loop_
_entity_poly.entity_id
_entity_poly.type
_entity_poly.pdbx_seq_one_letter_code
_entity_poly.pdbx_strand_id
1 'polypeptide(L)'
;TQEGTLQYCTCTSKLRLHLLRKEKSWKNPSIAMEKEDNRVTEPGAVSVQSNRSTAPQILTLNTNKAGMEGLDTERINEIIKTASEGSRFYQHKQRCQQQLDNKILSLKQAAASFTHQHIMKATLQVLLPILVWQRSAVI
;
A
#
# COMPACT_ATOMS: atom_id res chain seq x y z
N THR A 1 61.64 -4.75 -13.97
CA THR A 1 60.88 -4.35 -12.77
C THR A 1 59.85 -3.33 -13.20
N GLN A 2 58.53 -3.49 -13.11
CA GLN A 2 57.67 -4.59 -12.67
C GLN A 2 56.44 -4.56 -13.59
N GLU A 3 56.03 -5.72 -14.09
CA GLU A 3 54.75 -5.89 -14.80
C GLU A 3 53.63 -5.93 -13.75
N GLY A 4 52.67 -5.00 -13.85
CA GLY A 4 51.54 -4.88 -12.92
C GLY A 4 50.34 -5.67 -13.43
N THR A 5 50.16 -6.87 -12.88
CA THR A 5 49.05 -7.79 -13.15
C THR A 5 47.70 -7.18 -12.71
N LEU A 6 46.82 -6.87 -13.66
CA LEU A 6 45.42 -6.57 -13.37
C LEU A 6 44.67 -7.86 -13.02
N GLN A 7 44.52 -8.11 -11.72
CA GLN A 7 43.82 -9.26 -11.19
C GLN A 7 42.31 -8.98 -11.16
N TYR A 8 41.62 -9.39 -12.23
CA TYR A 8 40.15 -9.37 -12.30
C TYR A 8 39.58 -10.38 -11.31
N CYS A 9 38.86 -9.90 -10.29
CA CYS A 9 38.20 -10.75 -9.31
C CYS A 9 36.78 -11.08 -9.80
N THR A 10 36.63 -12.22 -10.49
CA THR A 10 35.33 -12.80 -10.85
C THR A 10 34.79 -13.63 -9.69
N CYS A 11 33.92 -13.05 -8.85
CA CYS A 11 33.16 -13.84 -7.88
C CYS A 11 31.67 -13.78 -8.22
N THR A 12 31.26 -14.73 -9.05
CA THR A 12 29.86 -15.12 -9.28
C THR A 12 29.37 -15.96 -8.10
N SER A 13 28.77 -15.35 -7.09
CA SER A 13 28.03 -16.08 -6.05
C SER A 13 26.58 -16.30 -6.50
N LYS A 14 26.37 -17.45 -7.14
CA LYS A 14 25.06 -18.08 -7.33
C LYS A 14 24.37 -18.27 -5.97
N LEU A 15 23.34 -17.49 -5.66
CA LEU A 15 22.30 -17.92 -4.71
C LEU A 15 21.01 -18.22 -5.48
N ARG A 16 20.83 -19.51 -5.75
CA ARG A 16 19.59 -20.12 -6.23
C ARG A 16 18.75 -20.46 -5.02
N LEU A 17 17.63 -19.76 -4.81
CA LEU A 17 16.54 -20.25 -3.98
C LEU A 17 15.21 -19.95 -4.66
N HIS A 18 14.55 -21.04 -5.05
CA HIS A 18 13.20 -21.10 -5.59
C HIS A 18 12.20 -20.45 -4.64
N LEU A 19 11.36 -19.55 -5.15
CA LEU A 19 10.00 -19.37 -4.62
C LEU A 19 9.02 -19.22 -5.78
N LEU A 20 7.97 -20.02 -5.69
CA LEU A 20 6.98 -20.32 -6.70
C LEU A 20 6.19 -19.10 -7.18
N ARG A 21 6.05 -19.07 -8.51
CA ARG A 21 5.11 -18.28 -9.31
C ARG A 21 3.69 -18.36 -8.72
N LYS A 22 3.14 -17.23 -8.30
CA LYS A 22 1.68 -17.00 -8.31
C LYS A 22 1.41 -15.74 -9.13
N GLU A 23 0.92 -15.97 -10.33
CA GLU A 23 0.43 -14.94 -11.23
C GLU A 23 -0.78 -14.26 -10.58
N LYS A 24 -0.62 -12.98 -10.22
CA LYS A 24 -1.76 -12.09 -9.98
C LYS A 24 -1.85 -11.18 -11.19
N SER A 25 -2.89 -11.41 -11.99
CA SER A 25 -3.34 -10.55 -13.07
C SER A 25 -3.68 -9.17 -12.50
N TRP A 26 -2.75 -8.23 -12.54
CA TRP A 26 -3.05 -6.82 -12.37
C TRP A 26 -3.51 -6.29 -13.73
N LYS A 27 -4.82 -6.19 -13.92
CA LYS A 27 -5.37 -5.45 -15.05
C LYS A 27 -5.04 -3.98 -14.83
N ASN A 28 -4.29 -3.38 -15.75
CA ASN A 28 -4.06 -1.92 -15.80
C ASN A 28 -5.39 -1.21 -16.06
N PRO A 29 -5.82 -0.26 -15.22
CA PRO A 29 -6.85 0.67 -15.64
C PRO A 29 -6.21 1.68 -16.59
N SER A 30 -6.56 1.58 -17.87
CA SER A 30 -6.32 2.65 -18.84
C SER A 30 -6.85 3.97 -18.27
N ILE A 31 -5.96 4.95 -18.17
CA ILE A 31 -6.28 6.32 -17.82
C ILE A 31 -7.14 6.88 -18.96
N ALA A 32 -8.45 6.96 -18.75
CA ALA A 32 -9.30 7.81 -19.56
C ALA A 32 -9.11 9.25 -19.05
N MET A 33 -8.63 10.13 -19.93
CA MET A 33 -8.71 11.56 -19.76
C MET A 33 -10.19 11.95 -19.74
N GLU A 34 -10.75 12.20 -18.57
CA GLU A 34 -12.02 12.92 -18.46
C GLU A 34 -11.70 14.43 -18.43
N LYS A 35 -12.40 15.17 -19.29
CA LYS A 35 -12.32 16.63 -19.40
C LYS A 35 -12.71 17.27 -18.07
N GLU A 36 -11.82 18.11 -17.56
CA GLU A 36 -12.01 18.86 -16.35
C GLU A 36 -12.87 20.10 -16.65
N ASP A 37 -14.17 20.03 -16.31
CA ASP A 37 -15.05 21.20 -16.35
C ASP A 37 -14.80 22.06 -15.10
N ASN A 38 -14.20 23.21 -15.37
CA ASN A 38 -13.92 24.30 -14.45
C ASN A 38 -15.20 24.82 -13.76
N ARG A 39 -15.40 24.46 -12.49
CA ARG A 39 -16.23 25.24 -11.55
C ARG A 39 -15.48 25.42 -10.23
N VAL A 40 -14.96 26.63 -10.04
CA VAL A 40 -14.52 27.16 -8.76
C VAL A 40 -15.60 26.93 -7.72
N THR A 41 -15.30 26.14 -6.69
CA THR A 41 -16.08 26.10 -5.44
C THR A 41 -15.09 26.28 -4.29
N GLU A 42 -15.36 27.30 -3.48
CA GLU A 42 -14.67 27.77 -2.27
C GLU A 42 -14.25 26.65 -1.28
N PRO A 43 -13.29 26.90 -0.35
CA PRO A 43 -12.77 25.91 0.58
C PRO A 43 -13.77 25.60 1.70
N GLY A 44 -14.84 24.89 1.36
CA GLY A 44 -15.75 24.25 2.30
C GLY A 44 -15.24 22.86 2.64
N ALA A 45 -15.04 22.59 3.93
CA ALA A 45 -14.64 21.30 4.45
C ALA A 45 -15.52 20.17 3.87
N VAL A 46 -14.96 19.35 3.00
CA VAL A 46 -15.56 18.07 2.61
C VAL A 46 -15.53 17.18 3.85
N SER A 47 -16.65 17.17 4.57
CA SER A 47 -16.92 16.17 5.58
C SER A 47 -17.12 14.84 4.85
N VAL A 48 -16.03 14.10 4.68
CA VAL A 48 -16.14 12.66 4.50
C VAL A 48 -16.87 12.17 5.76
N GLN A 49 -18.17 11.89 5.61
CA GLN A 49 -19.01 11.25 6.61
C GLN A 49 -18.49 9.82 6.79
N SER A 50 -17.33 9.71 7.43
CA SER A 50 -16.90 8.47 8.04
C SER A 50 -17.73 8.36 9.30
N ASN A 51 -18.80 7.55 9.25
CA ASN A 51 -19.37 6.96 10.44
C ASN A 51 -18.22 6.23 11.15
N ARG A 52 -17.52 6.96 12.01
CA ARG A 52 -16.36 6.46 12.74
C ARG A 52 -16.95 5.57 13.83
N SER A 53 -17.10 4.30 13.52
CA SER A 53 -17.30 3.26 14.52
C SER A 53 -16.25 3.48 15.62
N THR A 54 -16.68 3.68 16.87
CA THR A 54 -15.80 3.98 18.02
C THR A 54 -14.79 2.85 18.28
N ALA A 55 -15.01 1.67 17.71
CA ALA A 55 -14.11 0.53 17.79
C ALA A 55 -12.86 0.72 16.90
N PRO A 56 -11.68 0.20 17.34
CA PRO A 56 -10.49 0.13 16.50
C PRO A 56 -10.80 -0.54 15.16
N GLN A 57 -10.42 0.08 14.03
CA GLN A 57 -10.67 -0.48 12.70
C GLN A 57 -10.01 -1.84 12.49
N ILE A 58 -8.90 -2.12 13.18
CA ILE A 58 -8.27 -3.46 13.18
C ILE A 58 -9.20 -4.58 13.68
N LEU A 59 -10.24 -4.26 14.45
CA LEU A 59 -11.20 -5.23 14.99
C LEU A 59 -12.45 -5.42 14.12
N THR A 60 -12.60 -4.65 13.04
CA THR A 60 -13.77 -4.80 12.16
C THR A 60 -13.66 -6.06 11.31
N LEU A 61 -14.82 -6.60 10.95
CA LEU A 61 -14.96 -7.78 10.12
C LEU A 61 -14.37 -7.51 8.72
N ASN A 62 -13.43 -8.35 8.31
CA ASN A 62 -12.89 -8.32 6.95
C ASN A 62 -13.81 -9.09 6.00
N THR A 63 -14.54 -8.35 5.17
CA THR A 63 -15.48 -8.87 4.17
C THR A 63 -14.80 -9.36 2.89
N ASN A 64 -13.51 -9.07 2.67
CA ASN A 64 -12.78 -9.49 1.47
C ASN A 64 -12.37 -10.97 1.49
N LYS A 65 -12.94 -11.77 2.39
CA LYS A 65 -12.71 -13.22 2.49
C LYS A 65 -13.80 -13.96 1.70
N ALA A 66 -13.45 -15.10 1.11
CA ALA A 66 -14.40 -15.92 0.36
C ALA A 66 -15.59 -16.34 1.25
N GLY A 67 -16.81 -16.21 0.74
CA GLY A 67 -18.03 -16.60 1.45
C GLY A 67 -18.50 -15.62 2.54
N MET A 68 -18.01 -14.37 2.54
CA MET A 68 -18.48 -13.31 3.44
C MET A 68 -19.55 -12.40 2.82
N GLU A 69 -20.09 -12.77 1.65
CA GLU A 69 -21.15 -12.04 0.95
C GLU A 69 -22.49 -12.20 1.69
N GLY A 70 -23.30 -11.14 1.74
CA GLY A 70 -24.65 -11.18 2.33
C GLY A 70 -24.70 -11.20 3.87
N LEU A 71 -23.58 -10.97 4.56
CA LEU A 71 -23.54 -10.86 6.02
C LEU A 71 -23.93 -9.46 6.49
N ASP A 72 -24.68 -9.38 7.59
CA ASP A 72 -24.90 -8.14 8.33
C ASP A 72 -23.63 -7.76 9.10
N THR A 73 -22.78 -6.98 8.44
CA THR A 73 -21.47 -6.60 8.98
C THR A 73 -21.58 -5.72 10.21
N GLU A 74 -22.64 -4.91 10.32
CA GLU A 74 -22.80 -3.97 11.43
C GLU A 74 -23.08 -4.74 12.72
N ARG A 75 -24.08 -5.63 12.70
CA ARG A 75 -24.41 -6.48 13.84
C ARG A 75 -23.23 -7.34 14.27
N ILE A 76 -22.50 -7.93 13.31
CA ILE A 76 -21.32 -8.75 13.63
C ILE A 76 -20.22 -7.89 14.28
N ASN A 77 -19.98 -6.68 13.77
CA ASN A 77 -18.99 -5.77 14.35
C ASN A 77 -19.38 -5.31 15.77
N GLU A 78 -20.66 -5.09 16.04
CA GLU A 78 -21.15 -4.79 17.39
C GLU A 78 -20.92 -5.94 18.36
N ILE A 79 -21.21 -7.18 17.93
CA ILE A 79 -20.94 -8.39 18.72
C ILE A 79 -19.44 -8.53 18.99
N ILE A 80 -18.59 -8.36 17.98
CA ILE A 80 -17.13 -8.42 18.14
C ILE A 80 -16.65 -7.35 19.13
N LYS A 81 -17.16 -6.12 19.02
CA LYS A 81 -16.80 -5.01 19.90
C LYS A 81 -17.17 -5.34 21.35
N THR A 82 -18.44 -5.63 21.60
CA THR A 82 -18.97 -5.90 22.94
C THR A 82 -18.30 -7.12 23.59
N ALA A 83 -18.05 -8.19 22.83
CA ALA A 83 -17.36 -9.38 23.35
C ALA A 83 -15.87 -9.14 23.63
N SER A 84 -15.23 -8.23 22.89
CA SER A 84 -13.80 -7.96 23.04
C SER A 84 -13.49 -6.86 24.07
N GLU A 85 -14.46 -5.97 24.33
CA GLU A 85 -14.29 -4.80 25.21
C GLU A 85 -13.85 -5.20 26.62
N GLY A 86 -12.96 -4.40 27.22
CA GLY A 86 -12.36 -4.69 28.52
C GLY A 86 -11.22 -5.73 28.51
N SER A 87 -11.01 -6.45 27.42
CA SER A 87 -9.90 -7.42 27.32
C SER A 87 -8.53 -6.74 27.12
N ARG A 88 -7.46 -7.41 27.59
CA ARG A 88 -6.07 -7.01 27.28
C ARG A 88 -5.80 -6.98 25.78
N PHE A 89 -6.44 -7.90 25.03
CA PHE A 89 -6.35 -7.96 23.57
C PHE A 89 -6.92 -6.68 22.93
N TYR A 90 -8.09 -6.23 23.39
CA TYR A 90 -8.72 -5.01 22.88
C TYR A 90 -7.84 -3.78 23.10
N GLN A 91 -7.29 -3.61 24.30
CA GLN A 91 -6.34 -2.52 24.59
C GLN A 91 -5.09 -2.58 23.71
N HIS A 92 -4.54 -3.78 23.49
CA HIS A 92 -3.41 -3.96 22.59
C HIS A 92 -3.76 -3.55 21.15
N LYS A 93 -4.91 -3.99 20.63
CA LYS A 93 -5.37 -3.62 19.29
C LYS A 93 -5.65 -2.11 19.15
N GLN A 94 -6.16 -1.48 20.19
CA GLN A 94 -6.32 -0.03 20.23
C GLN A 94 -4.97 0.70 20.13
N ARG A 95 -3.94 0.23 20.85
CA ARG A 95 -2.58 0.79 20.73
C ARG A 95 -1.99 0.58 19.35
N CYS A 96 -2.17 -0.59 18.75
CA CYS A 96 -1.74 -0.85 17.37
C CYS A 96 -2.44 0.09 16.37
N GLN A 97 -3.74 0.36 16.54
CA GLN A 97 -4.47 1.30 15.70
C GLN A 97 -3.87 2.70 15.79
N GLN A 98 -3.61 3.20 17.01
CA GLN A 98 -2.99 4.51 17.21
C GLN A 98 -1.60 4.61 16.55
N GLN A 99 -0.80 3.55 16.62
CA GLN A 99 0.50 3.51 15.95
C GLN A 99 0.37 3.59 14.43
N LEU A 100 -0.60 2.88 13.85
CA LEU A 100 -0.87 2.96 12.41
C LEU A 100 -1.36 4.35 12.00
N ASP A 101 -2.27 4.94 12.77
CA ASP A 101 -2.80 6.28 12.50
C ASP A 101 -1.66 7.31 12.52
N ASN A 102 -0.77 7.25 13.53
CA ASN A 102 0.43 8.09 13.59
C ASN A 102 1.36 7.86 12.39
N LYS A 103 1.53 6.61 11.96
CA LYS A 103 2.36 6.29 10.78
C LYS A 103 1.75 6.85 9.50
N ILE A 104 0.44 6.75 9.34
CA ILE A 104 -0.29 7.33 8.19
C ILE A 104 -0.11 8.85 8.17
N LEU A 105 -0.23 9.52 9.32
CA LEU A 105 0.00 10.96 9.41
C LEU A 105 1.43 11.34 9.02
N SER A 106 2.43 10.62 9.54
CA SER A 106 3.84 10.81 9.18
C SER A 106 4.07 10.61 7.68
N LEU A 107 3.48 9.58 7.07
CA LEU A 107 3.59 9.33 5.64
C LEU A 107 2.89 10.40 4.80
N LYS A 108 1.74 10.92 5.23
CA LYS A 108 1.05 12.02 4.55
C LYS A 108 1.88 13.30 4.56
N GLN A 109 2.50 13.63 5.70
CA GLN A 109 3.40 14.79 5.81
C GLN A 109 4.63 14.62 4.90
N ALA A 110 5.23 13.44 4.89
CA ALA A 110 6.35 13.14 3.99
C ALA A 110 5.93 13.17 2.51
N ALA A 111 4.74 12.69 2.18
CA ALA A 111 4.22 12.73 0.81
C ALA A 111 4.04 14.19 0.32
N ALA A 112 3.60 15.08 1.21
CA ALA A 112 3.40 16.50 0.89
C ALA A 112 4.72 17.28 0.68
N SER A 113 5.85 16.80 1.20
CA SER A 113 7.15 17.48 1.05
C SER A 113 7.86 17.16 -0.26
N PHE A 114 7.37 16.20 -1.06
CA PHE A 114 7.99 15.86 -2.34
C PHE A 114 7.65 16.90 -3.41
N THR A 115 8.70 17.38 -4.08
CA THR A 115 8.59 18.26 -5.24
C THR A 115 8.38 17.45 -6.52
N HIS A 116 7.89 18.12 -7.57
CA HIS A 116 7.72 17.50 -8.89
C HIS A 116 9.01 16.86 -9.43
N GLN A 117 10.18 17.47 -9.16
CA GLN A 117 11.48 16.92 -9.57
C GLN A 117 11.80 15.58 -8.89
N HIS A 118 11.48 15.44 -7.60
CA HIS A 118 11.64 14.17 -6.89
C HIS A 118 10.74 13.09 -7.47
N ILE A 119 9.48 13.44 -7.79
CA ILE A 119 8.52 12.52 -8.39
C ILE A 119 9.00 12.07 -9.76
N MET A 120 9.38 12.99 -10.65
CA MET A 120 9.87 12.68 -12.01
C MET A 120 11.09 11.76 -11.98
N LYS A 121 12.06 12.06 -11.11
CA LYS A 121 13.24 11.20 -10.94
C LYS A 121 12.82 9.79 -10.50
N ALA A 122 11.93 9.67 -9.52
CA ALA A 122 11.44 8.37 -9.05
C ALA A 122 10.66 7.61 -10.12
N THR A 123 9.81 8.32 -10.90
CA THR A 123 9.05 7.73 -12.02
C THR A 123 9.99 7.11 -13.04
N LEU A 124 11.07 7.79 -13.44
CA LEU A 124 12.04 7.23 -14.38
C LEU A 124 12.76 6.01 -13.82
N GLN A 125 13.15 6.05 -12.54
CA GLN A 125 13.82 4.92 -11.87
C GLN A 125 12.94 3.67 -11.76
N VAL A 126 11.62 3.84 -11.69
CA VAL A 126 10.65 2.73 -11.61
C VAL A 126 10.20 2.28 -13.00
N LEU A 127 10.00 3.21 -13.95
CA LEU A 127 9.48 2.90 -15.28
C LEU A 127 10.45 2.07 -16.12
N LEU A 128 11.75 2.40 -16.09
CA LEU A 128 12.78 1.67 -16.84
C LEU A 128 12.80 0.16 -16.51
N PRO A 129 12.92 -0.27 -15.24
CA PRO A 129 12.90 -1.68 -14.91
C PRO A 129 11.55 -2.35 -15.20
N ILE A 130 10.41 -1.65 -15.07
CA ILE A 130 9.10 -2.19 -15.46
C ILE A 130 9.06 -2.50 -16.96
N LEU A 131 9.54 -1.60 -17.82
CA LEU A 131 9.57 -1.80 -19.26
C LEU A 131 10.49 -2.96 -19.67
N VAL A 132 11.64 -3.09 -19.01
CA VAL A 132 12.54 -4.23 -19.21
C VAL A 132 11.87 -5.53 -18.77
N TRP A 133 11.22 -5.56 -17.61
CA TRP A 133 10.48 -6.73 -17.13
C TRP A 133 9.35 -7.13 -18.10
N GLN A 134 8.59 -6.15 -18.60
CA GLN A 134 7.50 -6.38 -19.54
C GLN A 134 8.00 -6.94 -20.89
N ARG A 135 9.14 -6.46 -21.41
CA ARG A 135 9.73 -6.98 -22.65
C ARG A 135 10.26 -8.40 -22.50
N SER A 136 10.87 -8.72 -21.35
CA SER A 136 11.40 -10.06 -21.07
C SER A 136 10.31 -11.10 -20.77
N ALA A 137 9.11 -10.67 -20.37
CA ALA A 137 7.98 -11.56 -20.10
C ALA A 137 7.18 -11.97 -21.35
N VAL A 138 7.52 -11.42 -22.53
CA VAL A 138 6.83 -11.66 -23.81
C VAL A 138 7.60 -12.66 -24.71
N ILE A 139 8.68 -13.26 -24.20
CA ILE A 139 9.45 -14.35 -24.84
C ILE A 139 9.24 -15.62 -24.02
#